data_AF-E3GES7-F1
#
_entry.id   AF-E3GES7-F1
#
_cell.length_a   1.000
_cell.length_b   1.000
_cell.length_c   1.000
_cell.angle_alpha   90.00
_cell.angle_beta   90.00
_cell.angle_gamma   90.00
#
_symmetry.space_group_name_H-M   'P 1'
#
loop_
_entity.id
_entity.type
_entity.pdbx_description
1 polymer ?
#
loop_
_entity_poly.entity_id
_entity_poly.type
_entity_poly.pdbx_seq_one_letter_code
_entity_poly.pdbx_strand_id
1 'polypeptide(L)'
;MNQATLRFNPKYPIPCEDIQRKLLLSMEAAEEVGSREMRCPICGFKVTDVPLTQTEVVYVRCRKCKFEGPLSPAYFRRMKRKNYAYTGPYQKRGMIR
;
A
#
# COMPACT_ATOMS: atom_id res chain seq x y z
N MET A 1 -8.27 -5.15 23.80
CA MET A 1 -6.94 -5.43 23.23
C MET A 1 -7.14 -6.49 22.16
N ASN A 2 -7.21 -6.10 20.89
CA ASN A 2 -7.35 -7.08 19.80
C ASN A 2 -5.99 -7.71 19.58
N GLN A 3 -5.84 -9.01 19.83
CA GLN A 3 -4.57 -9.70 19.63
C GLN A 3 -4.30 -9.79 18.12
N ALA A 4 -3.39 -8.95 17.62
CA ALA A 4 -2.86 -9.03 16.27
C ALA A 4 -2.24 -10.43 16.05
N THR A 5 -2.92 -11.28 15.28
CA THR A 5 -2.47 -12.65 15.02
C THR A 5 -1.70 -12.70 13.71
N LEU A 6 -0.42 -13.10 13.76
CA LEU A 6 0.37 -13.35 12.54
C LEU A 6 -0.22 -14.51 11.75
N ARG A 7 -0.49 -14.30 10.46
CA ARG A 7 -0.93 -15.34 9.54
C ARG A 7 0.18 -15.66 8.56
N PHE A 8 0.73 -16.86 8.67
CA PHE A 8 1.76 -17.36 7.75
C PHE A 8 1.15 -18.22 6.66
N ASN A 9 1.73 -18.16 5.45
CA ASN A 9 1.36 -19.06 4.38
C ASN A 9 2.07 -20.41 4.59
N PRO A 10 1.34 -21.54 4.65
CA PRO A 10 1.93 -22.86 4.96
C PRO A 10 2.95 -23.34 3.93
N LYS A 11 3.02 -22.73 2.75
CA LYS A 11 4.03 -23.02 1.73
C LYS A 11 5.44 -22.62 2.16
N TYR A 12 5.59 -21.70 3.11
CA TYR A 12 6.88 -21.17 3.56
C TYR A 12 7.18 -21.60 5.00
N PRO A 13 8.47 -21.79 5.35
CA PRO A 13 8.83 -22.13 6.72
C PRO A 13 8.44 -20.99 7.66
N ILE A 14 7.97 -21.37 8.85
CA ILE A 14 7.66 -20.41 9.91
C ILE A 14 8.99 -19.77 10.36
N PRO A 15 9.09 -18.42 10.39
CA PRO A 15 10.31 -17.74 10.81
C PRO A 15 10.63 -18.01 12.29
N CYS A 16 11.88 -17.83 12.70
CA CYS A 16 12.29 -18.02 14.10
C CYS A 16 11.57 -17.02 15.05
N GLU A 17 11.55 -17.36 16.34
CA GLU A 17 10.82 -16.60 17.37
C GLU A 17 11.20 -15.11 17.39
N ASP A 18 12.49 -14.77 17.23
CA ASP A 18 12.96 -13.39 17.16
C ASP A 18 12.34 -12.59 16.01
N ILE A 19 12.20 -13.21 14.84
CA ILE A 19 11.57 -12.57 13.69
C ILE A 19 10.07 -12.40 13.94
N GLN A 20 9.41 -13.41 14.52
CA GLN A 20 8.00 -13.33 14.88
C GLN A 20 7.75 -12.18 15.86
N ARG A 21 8.59 -12.04 16.90
CA ARG A 21 8.52 -10.94 17.86
C ARG A 21 8.65 -9.57 17.20
N LYS A 22 9.60 -9.41 16.28
CA LYS A 22 9.77 -8.16 15.51
C LYS A 22 8.54 -7.85 14.65
N LEU A 23 7.92 -8.87 14.05
CA LEU A 23 6.70 -8.70 13.26
C LEU A 23 5.53 -8.24 14.13
N LEU A 24 5.36 -8.83 15.32
CA LEU A 24 4.33 -8.40 16.28
C LEU A 24 4.53 -6.94 16.70
N LEU A 25 5.73 -6.56 17.11
CA LEU A 25 6.06 -5.17 17.47
C LEU A 25 5.79 -4.19 16.32
N SER A 26 6.06 -4.62 15.08
CA SER A 26 5.78 -3.81 13.89
C SER A 26 4.27 -3.62 13.66
N MET A 27 3.45 -4.63 13.97
CA MET A 27 2.00 -4.53 13.87
C MET A 27 1.44 -3.57 14.92
N GLU A 28 1.89 -3.71 16.17
CA GLU A 28 1.50 -2.81 17.28
C GLU A 28 1.85 -1.35 16.95
N ALA A 29 3.08 -1.11 16.51
CA ALA A 29 3.51 0.24 16.10
C ALA A 29 2.68 0.80 14.93
N ALA A 30 2.26 -0.04 13.98
CA ALA A 30 1.41 0.39 12.88
C ALA A 30 -0.02 0.72 13.32
N GLU A 31 -0.56 0.00 14.32
CA GLU A 31 -1.87 0.27 14.91
C GLU A 31 -1.89 1.58 15.70
N GLU A 32 -0.82 1.89 16.47
CA GLU A 32 -0.71 3.12 17.25
C GLU A 32 -0.68 4.38 16.38
N VAL A 33 0.10 4.37 15.30
CA VAL A 33 0.26 5.55 14.42
C VAL A 33 -0.94 5.73 13.49
N GLY A 34 -1.61 4.63 13.16
CA GLY A 34 -2.61 4.60 12.10
C GLY A 34 -1.98 4.64 10.70
N SER A 35 -2.66 4.00 9.75
CA SER A 35 -2.24 3.94 8.35
C SER A 35 -3.28 4.56 7.44
N ARG A 36 -2.83 4.97 6.25
CA ARG A 36 -3.70 5.47 5.19
C ARG A 36 -3.32 4.88 3.85
N GLU A 37 -4.32 4.78 2.97
CA GLU A 37 -4.13 4.29 1.62
C GLU A 37 -3.34 5.30 0.77
N MET A 38 -2.24 4.86 0.18
CA MET A 38 -1.58 5.54 -0.92
C MET A 38 -2.08 4.98 -2.25
N ARG A 39 -2.52 5.87 -3.14
CA ARG A 39 -3.05 5.52 -4.47
C ARG A 39 -2.08 5.92 -5.57
N CYS A 40 -2.14 5.18 -6.67
CA CYS A 40 -1.35 5.44 -7.86
C CYS A 40 -1.84 6.75 -8.48
N PRO A 41 -0.95 7.73 -8.72
CA PRO A 41 -1.36 9.00 -9.31
C PRO A 41 -1.85 8.85 -10.76
N ILE A 42 -1.45 7.78 -11.45
CA ILE A 42 -1.78 7.54 -12.86
C ILE A 42 -3.16 6.89 -13.01
N CYS A 43 -3.46 5.86 -12.22
CA CYS A 43 -4.67 5.03 -12.42
C CYS A 43 -5.61 4.94 -11.21
N GLY A 44 -5.28 5.59 -10.08
CA GLY A 44 -6.10 5.61 -8.87
C GLY A 44 -6.13 4.30 -8.06
N PHE A 45 -5.45 3.24 -8.54
CA PHE A 45 -5.36 1.96 -7.84
C PHE A 45 -4.58 2.09 -6.53
N LYS A 46 -4.99 1.38 -5.48
CA LYS A 46 -4.25 1.34 -4.19
C LYS A 46 -2.89 0.67 -4.40
N VAL A 47 -1.81 1.38 -4.06
CA VAL A 47 -0.45 0.85 -4.27
C VAL A 47 0.12 0.29 -2.98
N THR A 48 0.00 1.03 -1.88
CA THR A 48 0.45 0.60 -0.56
C THR A 48 -0.32 1.36 0.52
N ASP A 49 -0.24 0.88 1.76
CA ASP A 49 -0.61 1.67 2.93
C ASP A 49 0.65 2.32 3.50
N VAL A 50 0.52 3.56 3.96
CA VAL A 50 1.60 4.31 4.62
C VAL A 50 1.13 4.81 5.99
N PRO A 51 1.98 4.76 7.03
CA PRO A 51 1.71 5.41 8.30
C PRO A 51 1.36 6.89 8.12
N LEU A 52 0.49 7.42 8.99
CA LEU A 52 0.05 8.82 8.92
C LEU A 52 1.20 9.83 9.05
N THR A 53 2.24 9.48 9.80
CA THR A 53 3.44 10.28 10.06
C THR A 53 4.51 10.17 8.99
N GLN A 54 4.46 9.15 8.12
CA GLN A 54 5.48 8.94 7.11
C GLN A 54 5.40 10.00 6.02
N THR A 55 6.50 10.72 5.82
CA THR A 55 6.65 11.79 4.80
C THR A 55 7.72 11.48 3.76
N GLU A 56 8.59 10.51 4.05
CA GLU A 56 9.70 10.09 3.21
C GLU A 56 9.24 9.47 1.88
N VAL A 57 10.08 9.59 0.86
CA VAL A 57 9.82 9.01 -0.47
C VAL A 57 9.77 7.48 -0.37
N VAL A 58 8.68 6.91 -0.88
CA VAL A 58 8.49 5.46 -0.99
C VAL A 58 8.55 5.02 -2.45
N TYR A 59 9.36 4.00 -2.73
CA TYR A 59 9.38 3.35 -4.03
C TYR A 59 8.23 2.36 -4.12
N VAL A 60 7.38 2.53 -5.12
CA VAL A 60 6.18 1.72 -5.26
C VAL A 60 6.02 1.17 -6.67
N ARG A 61 5.35 0.01 -6.76
CA ARG A 61 4.98 -0.61 -8.03
C ARG A 61 3.47 -0.81 -8.12
N CYS A 62 2.84 -0.11 -9.05
CA CYS A 62 1.41 -0.23 -9.28
C CYS A 62 1.08 -1.56 -9.99
N ARG A 63 0.31 -2.42 -9.33
CA ARG A 63 -0.11 -3.71 -9.91
C ARG A 63 -1.03 -3.58 -11.12
N LYS A 64 -1.76 -2.45 -11.25
CA LYS A 64 -2.70 -2.17 -12.34
C LYS A 64 -2.02 -1.59 -13.59
N CYS A 65 -1.43 -0.40 -13.52
CA CYS A 65 -0.81 0.27 -14.68
C CYS A 65 0.69 -0.02 -14.86
N LYS A 66 1.29 -0.83 -13.99
CA LYS A 66 2.72 -1.21 -14.03
C LYS A 66 3.70 -0.06 -13.83
N PHE A 67 3.23 1.12 -13.43
CA PHE A 67 4.11 2.21 -13.00
C PHE A 67 5.01 1.76 -11.84
N GLU A 68 6.28 2.11 -11.94
CA GLU A 68 7.31 1.83 -10.95
C GLU A 68 8.13 3.10 -10.75
N GLY A 69 8.25 3.55 -9.50
CA GLY A 69 9.00 4.77 -9.21
C GLY A 69 8.78 5.33 -7.81
N PRO A 70 9.49 6.42 -7.48
CA PRO A 70 9.39 7.10 -6.20
C PRO A 70 8.08 7.91 -6.11
N LEU A 71 7.37 7.77 -4.99
CA LEU A 71 6.25 8.62 -4.61
C LEU A 71 6.48 9.19 -3.21
N SER A 72 6.26 10.49 -3.02
CA SER A 72 6.23 11.06 -1.67
C SER A 72 4.82 10.98 -1.08
N PRO A 73 4.63 10.36 0.09
CA PRO A 73 3.39 10.42 0.84
C PRO A 73 2.93 11.86 1.11
N ALA A 74 3.86 12.80 1.29
CA ALA A 74 3.55 14.20 1.56
C ALA A 74 2.88 14.88 0.37
N TYR A 75 3.43 14.72 -0.85
CA TYR A 75 2.85 15.31 -2.07
C TYR A 75 1.48 14.71 -2.39
N PHE A 76 1.33 13.39 -2.25
CA PHE A 76 0.08 12.70 -2.54
C PHE A 76 -0.82 12.56 -1.31
N ARG A 77 -0.68 13.45 -0.31
CA ARG A 77 -1.36 13.31 0.99
C ARG A 77 -2.89 13.35 0.89
N ARG A 78 -3.40 14.21 0.01
CA ARG A 78 -4.83 14.54 -0.13
C ARG A 78 -5.51 13.89 -1.34
N MET A 79 -4.87 12.91 -1.99
CA MET A 79 -5.47 12.24 -3.16
C MET A 79 -6.73 11.47 -2.76
N LYS A 80 -7.90 12.12 -2.90
CA LYS A 80 -9.21 11.52 -2.71
C LYS A 80 -9.67 10.84 -4.00
N ARG A 81 -10.53 9.82 -3.86
CA ARG A 81 -11.17 9.02 -4.93
C ARG A 81 -11.84 9.80 -6.08
N LYS A 82 -11.94 11.14 -6.00
CA LYS A 82 -12.75 11.95 -6.91
C LYS A 82 -11.94 12.88 -7.83
N ASN A 83 -10.67 13.14 -7.54
CA ASN A 83 -9.83 14.06 -8.32
C ASN A 83 -8.62 13.35 -8.91
N TYR A 84 -8.85 12.23 -9.59
CA TYR A 84 -7.86 11.81 -10.58
C TYR A 84 -8.02 12.83 -11.71
N ALA A 85 -7.01 13.67 -11.93
CA ALA A 85 -6.83 14.34 -13.21
C ALA A 85 -6.53 13.26 -14.25
N TYR A 86 -7.52 12.41 -14.54
CA TYR A 86 -7.45 11.38 -15.55
C TYR A 86 -7.90 12.04 -16.85
N THR A 87 -7.00 12.81 -17.45
CA THR A 87 -7.14 13.37 -18.80
C THR A 87 -6.64 12.41 -19.87
N GLY A 88 -6.36 11.15 -19.51
CA GLY A 88 -5.82 10.13 -20.42
C GLY A 88 -6.87 9.07 -20.83
N PRO A 89 -6.78 8.47 -22.03
CA PRO A 89 -7.77 7.51 -22.49
C PRO A 89 -7.50 6.11 -21.90
N TYR A 90 -8.28 5.64 -20.92
CA TYR A 90 -8.38 4.19 -20.68
C TYR A 90 -9.36 3.62 -21.71
N GLN A 91 -8.90 3.37 -22.94
CA GLN A 91 -9.62 2.48 -23.84
C GLN A 91 -9.60 1.09 -23.21
N LYS A 92 -10.77 0.65 -22.69
CA LYS A 92 -11.01 -0.75 -22.35
C LYS A 92 -10.78 -1.57 -23.63
N ARG A 93 -9.59 -2.13 -23.81
CA ARG A 93 -9.38 -3.20 -24.79
C ARG A 93 -10.17 -4.42 -24.33
N GLY A 94 -11.23 -4.73 -25.06
CA GLY A 94 -11.79 -6.08 -25.19
C GLY A 94 -12.75 -6.53 -24.10
N MET A 95 -14.03 -6.24 -24.28
CA MET A 95 -15.09 -7.23 -24.00
C MET A 95 -16.12 -7.11 -25.13
N ILE A 96 -15.80 -7.70 -26.29
CA ILE A 96 -16.80 -8.19 -27.22
C ILE A 96 -16.97 -9.65 -26.87
N ARG A 97 -18.16 -10.02 -26.42
CA ARG A 97 -18.70 -11.37 -26.51
C ARG A 97 -20.00 -11.27 -27.28
#